data_AF-A0A0G1CBA9-F1
#
_entry.id   AF-A0A0G1CBA9-F1
#
_cell.length_a   1.000
_cell.length_b   1.000
_cell.length_c   1.000
_cell.angle_alpha   90.00
_cell.angle_beta   90.00
_cell.angle_gamma   90.00
#
_symmetry.space_group_name_H-M   'P 1'
#
loop_
_entity.id
_entity.type
_entity.pdbx_description
1 polymer ?
#
loop_
_entity_poly.entity_id
_entity_poly.type
_entity_poly.pdbx_seq_one_letter_code
_entity_poly.pdbx_strand_id
1 'polypeptide(L)'
;MAKISKKKLSPEFKTKSLGLFFRTVKKIESVSDAEKFLDTFFTLMEKEIVLRRLATVILLDRGERYRKIQNTLEISRNTVSKIKHIISGDGYGRNLGKRVYSTPHQQKTKRKKLLPPYKGAESII
;
A
#
# COMPACT_ATOMS: atom_id res chain seq x y z
N MET A 1 13.32 -2.90 -14.82
CA MET A 1 12.33 -3.69 -14.04
C MET A 1 12.81 -5.13 -13.97
N ALA A 2 12.70 -5.78 -12.81
CA ALA A 2 13.06 -7.19 -12.68
C ALA A 2 12.12 -8.08 -13.52
N LYS A 3 12.66 -9.12 -14.16
CA LYS A 3 11.88 -10.11 -14.92
C LYS A 3 11.11 -10.99 -13.93
N ILE A 4 9.84 -10.67 -13.71
CA ILE A 4 8.97 -11.50 -12.88
C ILE A 4 8.37 -12.62 -13.75
N SER A 5 8.68 -13.87 -13.41
CA SER A 5 8.10 -15.03 -14.08
C SER A 5 6.59 -15.12 -13.82
N LYS A 6 5.80 -15.47 -14.84
CA LYS A 6 4.36 -15.75 -14.71
C LYS A 6 4.09 -17.07 -13.96
N LYS A 7 5.09 -17.95 -13.85
CA LYS A 7 4.96 -19.23 -13.12
C LYS A 7 4.89 -18.94 -11.62
N LYS A 8 3.83 -19.44 -10.98
CA LYS A 8 3.66 -19.32 -9.53
C LYS A 8 4.66 -20.23 -8.83
N LEU A 9 5.32 -19.70 -7.79
CA LEU A 9 6.09 -20.50 -6.84
C LEU A 9 5.15 -21.50 -6.15
N SER A 10 5.66 -22.68 -5.81
CA SER A 10 4.87 -23.65 -5.03
C SER A 10 4.47 -23.01 -3.68
N PRO A 11 3.24 -23.25 -3.19
CA PRO A 11 2.78 -22.64 -1.94
C PRO A 11 3.71 -22.92 -0.76
N GLU A 12 4.21 -24.15 -0.65
CA GLU A 12 5.14 -24.56 0.42
C GLU A 12 6.46 -23.80 0.36
N PHE A 13 7.06 -23.69 -0.82
CA PHE A 13 8.32 -22.97 -1.00
C PHE A 13 8.16 -21.49 -0.67
N LYS A 14 7.03 -20.89 -1.05
CA LYS A 14 6.70 -19.51 -0.73
C LYS A 14 6.61 -19.29 0.79
N THR A 15 5.89 -20.16 1.50
CA THR A 15 5.74 -20.06 2.97
C THR A 15 7.09 -20.24 3.68
N LYS A 16 7.89 -21.23 3.26
CA LYS A 16 9.25 -21.45 3.80
C LYS A 16 10.15 -20.23 3.57
N SER A 17 10.15 -19.69 2.36
CA SER A 17 10.94 -18.52 1.98
C SER A 17 10.55 -17.27 2.77
N LEU A 18 9.24 -17.03 2.94
CA LEU A 18 8.74 -15.94 3.78
C LEU A 18 9.16 -16.11 5.25
N GLY A 19 9.04 -17.32 5.79
CA GLY A 19 9.47 -17.60 7.15
C GLY A 19 10.98 -17.38 7.36
N LEU A 20 11.81 -17.69 6.36
CA LEU A 20 13.24 -17.37 6.40
C LEU A 20 13.46 -15.86 6.37
N PHE A 21 12.82 -15.15 5.43
CA PHE A 21 12.92 -13.70 5.31
C PHE A 21 12.62 -12.97 6.63
N PHE A 22 11.49 -13.28 7.28
CA PHE A 22 11.12 -12.65 8.55
C PHE A 22 12.08 -13.01 9.69
N ARG A 23 12.61 -14.23 9.72
CA ARG A 23 13.65 -14.61 10.69
C ARG A 23 14.94 -13.83 10.49
N THR A 24 15.34 -13.59 9.24
CA THR A 24 16.51 -12.77 8.92
C THR A 24 16.27 -11.32 9.35
N VAL A 25 15.12 -10.74 9.02
CA VAL A 25 14.77 -9.37 9.43
C VAL A 25 14.78 -9.22 10.95
N LYS A 26 14.26 -10.20 11.70
CA LYS A 26 14.23 -10.17 13.17
C LYS A 26 15.63 -10.17 13.81
N LYS A 27 16.65 -10.67 13.12
CA LYS A 27 18.04 -10.75 13.61
C LYS A 27 18.84 -9.47 13.37
N ILE A 28 18.26 -8.47 12.72
CA ILE A 28 18.93 -7.20 12.46
C ILE A 28 18.91 -6.37 13.76
N GLU A 29 20.08 -6.20 14.37
CA GLU A 29 20.24 -5.49 15.65
C GLU A 29 20.95 -4.14 15.50
N SER A 30 21.72 -3.95 14.43
CA SER A 30 22.48 -2.72 14.17
C SER A 30 22.09 -2.07 12.84
N VAL A 31 22.36 -0.77 12.73
CA VAL A 31 22.16 -0.02 11.48
C VAL A 31 23.03 -0.57 10.35
N SER A 32 24.28 -0.95 10.64
CA SER A 32 25.18 -1.54 9.63
C SER A 32 24.65 -2.89 9.12
N ASP A 33 24.06 -3.71 9.98
CA ASP A 33 23.48 -4.98 9.56
C ASP A 33 22.20 -4.77 8.74
N ALA A 34 21.43 -3.74 9.05
CA ALA A 34 20.28 -3.33 8.25
C ALA A 34 20.70 -2.89 6.84
N GLU A 35 21.78 -2.10 6.73
CA GLU A 35 22.34 -1.66 5.45
C GLU A 35 22.81 -2.85 4.61
N LYS A 36 23.61 -3.76 5.19
CA LYS A 36 24.05 -4.98 4.51
C LYS A 36 22.88 -5.84 4.05
N PHE A 37 21.85 -5.98 4.88
CA PHE A 37 20.64 -6.69 4.51
C PHE A 37 19.95 -6.02 3.30
N LEU A 38 19.76 -4.71 3.34
CA LEU A 38 19.13 -3.98 2.24
C LEU A 38 19.95 -4.08 0.95
N ASP A 39 21.27 -3.98 1.02
CA ASP A 39 22.17 -4.09 -0.13
C ASP A 39 22.19 -5.50 -0.74
N THR A 40 21.97 -6.53 0.08
CA THR A 40 21.94 -7.91 -0.39
C THR A 40 20.64 -8.23 -1.13
N PHE A 41 19.49 -7.71 -0.66
CA PHE A 41 18.17 -8.10 -1.17
C PHE A 41 17.56 -7.11 -2.15
N PHE A 42 17.93 -5.83 -2.10
CA PHE A 42 17.31 -4.78 -2.90
C PHE A 42 18.31 -4.15 -3.86
N THR A 43 17.84 -3.92 -5.08
CA THR A 43 18.54 -3.05 -6.02
C THR A 43 18.50 -1.59 -5.55
N LEU A 44 19.41 -0.76 -6.06
CA LEU A 44 19.44 0.69 -5.78
C LEU A 44 18.07 1.35 -6.04
N MET A 45 17.40 0.99 -7.13
CA MET A 45 16.08 1.53 -7.46
C MET A 45 14.99 1.08 -6.48
N GLU A 46 15.03 -0.17 -6.01
CA GLU A 46 14.04 -0.65 -5.05
C GLU A 46 14.22 -0.01 -3.67
N LYS A 47 15.47 0.22 -3.24
CA LYS A 47 15.78 0.98 -2.02
C LYS A 47 15.18 2.39 -2.09
N GLU A 48 15.41 3.08 -3.20
CA GLU A 48 14.86 4.43 -3.43
C GLU A 48 13.32 4.44 -3.39
N ILE A 49 12.67 3.43 -4.00
CA ILE A 49 11.21 3.30 -3.95
C ILE A 49 10.71 3.09 -2.52
N VAL A 50 11.38 2.24 -1.73
CA VAL A 50 11.01 1.99 -0.32
C VAL A 50 11.19 3.27 0.50
N LEU A 51 12.30 3.99 0.31
CA LEU A 51 12.58 5.25 1.01
C LEU A 51 11.52 6.31 0.71
N ARG A 52 11.17 6.53 -0.57
CA ARG A 52 10.10 7.46 -0.96
C ARG A 52 8.75 7.08 -0.37
N ARG A 53 8.45 5.79 -0.28
CA ARG A 53 7.21 5.32 0.38
C ARG A 53 7.24 5.62 1.88
N LEU A 54 8.37 5.42 2.56
CA LEU A 54 8.52 5.77 3.97
C LEU A 54 8.38 7.29 4.20
N ALA A 55 9.05 8.10 3.38
CA ALA A 55 8.91 9.55 3.42
C ALA A 55 7.46 10.02 3.20
N THR A 56 6.72 9.32 2.31
CA THR A 56 5.29 9.59 2.10
C THR A 56 4.47 9.35 3.36
N VAL A 57 4.75 8.28 4.11
CA VAL A 57 4.08 8.00 5.39
C VAL A 57 4.29 9.17 6.35
N ILE A 58 5.54 9.63 6.50
CA ILE A 58 5.90 10.74 7.39
C ILE A 58 5.20 12.04 6.97
N LEU A 59 5.18 12.38 5.68
CA LEU A 59 4.54 13.60 5.20
C LEU A 59 3.00 13.54 5.34
N LEU A 60 2.40 12.38 5.11
CA LEU A 60 0.96 12.19 5.31
C LEU A 60 0.58 12.33 6.79
N ASP A 61 1.39 11.79 7.69
CA ASP A 61 1.20 11.89 9.15
C ASP A 61 1.30 13.35 9.62
N ARG A 62 2.21 14.13 9.03
CA ARG A 62 2.30 15.60 9.22
C ARG A 62 1.17 16.41 8.57
N GLY A 63 0.21 15.77 7.89
CA GLY A 63 -0.93 16.45 7.27
C GLY A 63 -0.62 17.16 5.94
N GLU A 64 0.47 16.81 5.27
CA GLU A 64 0.87 17.46 4.02
C GLU A 64 -0.11 17.17 2.87
N ARG A 65 -0.28 18.16 1.99
CA ARG A 65 -1.19 18.04 0.84
C ARG A 65 -0.62 17.07 -0.19
N TYR A 66 -1.49 16.27 -0.81
CA TYR A 66 -1.12 15.28 -1.84
C TYR A 66 -0.23 15.86 -2.94
N ARG A 67 -0.57 17.04 -3.47
CA ARG A 67 0.20 17.68 -4.54
C ARG A 67 1.64 18.01 -4.11
N LYS A 68 1.84 18.43 -2.86
CA LYS A 68 3.17 18.71 -2.32
C LYS A 68 3.99 17.43 -2.23
N ILE A 69 3.41 16.38 -1.66
CA ILE A 69 4.04 15.05 -1.54
C ILE A 69 4.45 14.50 -2.92
N GLN A 70 3.54 14.59 -3.90
CA GLN A 70 3.81 14.15 -5.27
C GLN A 70 4.99 14.88 -5.90
N ASN A 71 5.06 16.20 -5.73
CA ASN A 71 6.12 17.01 -6.33
C ASN A 71 7.45 16.83 -5.62
N THR A 72 7.44 16.69 -4.29
CA THR A 72 8.67 16.54 -3.49
C THR A 72 9.31 15.16 -3.66
N LEU A 73 8.51 14.09 -3.73
CA LEU A 73 9.02 12.72 -3.80
C LEU A 73 8.95 12.12 -5.21
N GLU A 74 8.44 12.87 -6.18
CA GLU A 74 8.18 12.46 -7.56
C GLU A 74 7.41 11.13 -7.66
N ILE A 75 6.40 10.98 -6.81
CA ILE A 75 5.57 9.77 -6.78
C ILE A 75 4.18 10.03 -7.36
N SER A 76 3.62 8.99 -7.96
CA SER A 76 2.26 9.07 -8.50
C SER A 76 1.22 9.32 -7.40
N ARG A 77 0.16 10.06 -7.74
CA ARG A 77 -1.00 10.27 -6.85
C ARG A 77 -1.60 8.94 -6.36
N ASN A 78 -1.61 7.94 -7.23
CA ASN A 78 -2.12 6.61 -6.91
C ASN A 78 -1.30 5.94 -5.80
N THR A 79 0.02 6.11 -5.82
CA THR A 79 0.92 5.63 -4.75
C THR A 79 0.61 6.32 -3.42
N VAL A 80 0.50 7.65 -3.40
CA VAL A 80 0.15 8.43 -2.20
C VAL A 80 -1.19 7.96 -1.63
N SER A 81 -2.20 7.79 -2.49
CA SER A 81 -3.52 7.30 -2.10
C SER A 81 -3.47 5.91 -1.45
N LYS A 82 -2.76 4.97 -2.08
CA LYS A 82 -2.59 3.61 -1.53
C LYS A 82 -1.92 3.64 -0.16
N ILE A 83 -0.88 4.45 0.02
CA ILE A 83 -0.18 4.57 1.30
C ILE A 83 -1.10 5.16 2.36
N LYS A 84 -1.85 6.23 2.06
CA LYS A 84 -2.84 6.78 3.00
C LYS A 84 -3.84 5.71 3.46
N HIS A 85 -4.39 4.92 2.54
CA HIS A 85 -5.32 3.84 2.90
C HIS A 85 -4.69 2.75 3.78
N ILE A 86 -3.40 2.46 3.61
CA ILE A 86 -2.68 1.51 4.47
C ILE A 86 -2.56 2.09 5.89
N ILE A 87 -2.14 3.35 6.02
CA ILE A 87 -1.94 4.02 7.32
C ILE A 87 -3.29 4.19 8.05
N SER A 88 -4.34 4.59 7.35
CA SER A 88 -5.68 4.80 7.93
C SER A 88 -6.40 3.50 8.28
N GLY A 89 -5.83 2.32 7.97
CA GLY A 89 -6.47 1.03 8.22
C GLY A 89 -7.68 0.73 7.32
N ASP A 90 -7.99 1.59 6.35
CA ASP A 90 -9.14 1.47 5.43
C ASP A 90 -9.03 0.26 4.48
N GLY A 91 -7.86 -0.38 4.42
CA GLY A 91 -7.55 -1.47 3.52
C GLY A 91 -7.39 -1.01 2.07
N TYR A 92 -6.88 -1.89 1.21
CA TYR A 92 -6.57 -1.60 -0.20
C TYR A 92 -7.83 -1.33 -1.04
N GLY A 93 -8.33 -0.09 -1.02
CA GLY A 93 -9.37 0.38 -1.93
C GLY A 93 -10.70 -0.40 -1.82
N ARG A 94 -11.65 -0.03 -2.68
CA ARG A 94 -13.02 -0.57 -2.75
C ARG A 94 -13.11 -2.06 -3.16
N ASN A 95 -12.03 -2.82 -3.11
CA ASN A 95 -12.00 -4.24 -3.46
C ASN A 95 -12.01 -5.10 -2.20
N LEU A 96 -13.22 -5.45 -1.76
CA LEU A 96 -13.52 -6.21 -0.54
C LEU A 96 -12.76 -7.54 -0.42
N GLY A 97 -12.39 -8.18 -1.55
CA GLY A 97 -11.79 -9.53 -1.58
C GLY A 97 -10.26 -9.65 -1.41
N LYS A 98 -9.51 -8.55 -1.19
CA LYS A 98 -8.03 -8.59 -1.06
C LYS A 98 -7.52 -8.07 0.29
N ARG A 99 -8.38 -8.07 1.30
CA ARG A 99 -8.08 -7.67 2.68
C ARG A 99 -7.32 -8.79 3.40
N VAL A 100 -6.02 -8.94 3.14
CA VAL A 100 -5.19 -9.98 3.77
C VAL A 100 -4.74 -9.59 5.19
N TYR A 101 -4.73 -8.30 5.54
CA TYR A 101 -4.18 -7.82 6.83
C TYR A 101 -4.99 -6.72 7.54
N SER A 102 -6.20 -6.39 7.09
CA SER A 102 -7.04 -5.38 7.77
C SER A 102 -8.11 -6.09 8.60
N THR A 103 -8.27 -5.70 9.87
CA THR A 103 -9.44 -6.06 10.69
C THR A 103 -10.73 -5.70 9.93
N PRO A 104 -11.77 -6.55 9.97
CA PRO A 104 -13.02 -6.29 9.28
C PRO A 104 -13.66 -5.02 9.85
N HIS A 105 -13.59 -3.94 9.08
CA HIS A 105 -14.32 -2.71 9.40
C HIS A 105 -15.82 -3.01 9.34
N GLN A 106 -16.47 -3.08 10.51
CA GLN A 106 -17.93 -3.11 10.62
C GLN A 106 -18.49 -1.77 10.12
N GLN A 107 -18.79 -1.71 8.83
CA GLN A 107 -19.54 -0.58 8.27
C GLN A 107 -20.95 -0.63 8.84
N LYS A 108 -21.25 0.25 9.79
CA LYS A 108 -22.64 0.65 10.06
C LYS A 108 -23.21 1.14 8.74
N THR A 109 -24.12 0.38 8.16
CA THR A 109 -24.88 0.71 6.95
C THR A 109 -25.73 1.94 7.23
N LYS A 110 -25.14 3.14 7.19
CA LYS A 110 -25.92 4.35 6.98
C LYS A 110 -26.46 4.24 5.56
N ARG A 111 -27.72 3.77 5.42
CA ARG A 111 -28.49 3.85 4.18
C ARG A 111 -28.29 5.25 3.62
N LYS A 112 -27.51 5.38 2.54
CA LYS A 112 -27.40 6.67 1.84
C LYS A 112 -28.82 7.01 1.39
N LYS A 113 -29.36 8.15 1.82
CA LYS A 113 -30.61 8.66 1.25
C LYS A 113 -30.43 8.69 -0.26
N LEU A 114 -31.32 8.03 -0.99
CA LEU A 114 -31.32 8.05 -2.46
C LEU A 114 -31.32 9.52 -2.88
N LEU A 115 -30.46 9.89 -3.82
CA LEU A 115 -30.51 11.23 -4.42
C LEU A 115 -31.91 11.43 -5.00
N PRO A 116 -32.49 12.63 -4.89
CA PRO A 116 -33.78 12.91 -5.53
C PRO A 116 -33.68 12.60 -7.04
N PRO A 117 -34.76 12.13 -7.67
CA PRO A 117 -34.78 11.88 -9.10
C PRO A 117 -34.40 13.15 -9.86
N TYR A 118 -33.66 12.99 -10.96
CA TYR A 118 -33.30 14.10 -11.84
C TYR A 118 -34.57 14.76 -12.37
N LYS A 119 -34.64 16.10 -12.34
CA LYS A 119 -35.84 16.87 -12.73
C LYS A 119 -36.36 16.58 -14.14
N GLY A 120 -35.52 16.08 -15.05
CA GLY A 120 -35.92 15.68 -16.40
C GLY A 120 -36.39 14.22 -16.53
N ALA A 121 -36.60 13.48 -15.44
CA ALA A 121 -37.12 12.12 -15.49
C ALA A 121 -38.62 12.06 -15.86
N GLU A 122 -39.37 13.12 -15.59
CA GLU A 122 -40.81 13.20 -15.86
C GLU A 122 -41.13 13.47 -17.34
N SER A 123 -40.17 13.94 -18.14
CA SER A 123 -40.36 14.28 -19.55
C SER A 123 -40.11 13.12 -20.53
N ILE A 124 -40.00 11.89 -20.03
CA ILE A 124 -39.66 10.68 -20.83
C ILE A 124 -40.82 9.66 -20.83
N ILE A 125 -42.00 10.01 -20.29
CA ILE A 125 -43.20 9.15 -20.30
C ILE A 125 -44.28 9.80 -21.14
#